data_AF-A0A1A2Q175-F1
#
_entry.id   AF-A0A1A2Q175-F1
#
_cell.length_a   1.000
_cell.length_b   1.000
_cell.length_c   1.000
_cell.angle_alpha   90.00
_cell.angle_beta   90.00
_cell.angle_gamma   90.00
#
_symmetry.space_group_name_H-M   'P 1'
#
loop_
_entity.id
_entity.type
_entity.pdbx_description
1 polymer ?
#
loop_
_entity_poly.entity_id
_entity_poly.type
_entity_poly.pdbx_seq_one_letter_code
_entity_poly.pdbx_strand_id
1 'polypeptide(L)'
;PRTFFRHVPTKEELLLAPVRHGGAAIVNLLEQRPASEPPDVALINAIVTRTRSFEQADTDEWREALLVAPDRLRKVTVHTPADKERAAKLIAERMGVNPGVDIRPGLLVQLAFAAADFGFQRWVRQSGRPWPLDRYVTEALEAVKSPYWRRKRT
;
A
#
# COMPACT_ATOMS: atom_id res chain seq x y z
N PRO A 1 -14.88 -33.33 21.23
CA PRO A 1 -14.40 -32.06 21.85
C PRO A 1 -13.37 -31.36 20.94
N ARG A 2 -13.75 -30.27 20.25
CA ARG A 2 -12.81 -29.45 19.48
C ARG A 2 -12.40 -28.27 20.36
N THR A 3 -11.21 -28.33 20.94
CA THR A 3 -10.62 -27.20 21.65
C THR A 3 -10.26 -26.13 20.61
N PHE A 4 -11.05 -25.05 20.56
CA PHE A 4 -10.65 -23.83 19.89
C PHE A 4 -9.48 -23.24 20.68
N PHE A 5 -8.26 -23.44 20.18
CA PHE A 5 -7.11 -22.66 20.65
C PHE A 5 -7.33 -21.22 20.18
N ARG A 6 -7.60 -20.32 21.13
CA ARG A 6 -7.62 -18.88 20.88
C ARG A 6 -6.20 -18.49 20.43
N HIS A 7 -6.04 -18.12 19.16
CA HIS A 7 -4.79 -17.54 18.66
C HIS A 7 -4.56 -16.23 19.39
N VAL A 8 -3.62 -16.21 20.33
CA VAL A 8 -3.15 -14.97 20.97
C VAL A 8 -2.03 -14.44 20.09
N PRO A 9 -2.20 -13.25 19.47
CA PRO A 9 -1.19 -12.73 18.58
C PRO A 9 0.11 -12.41 19.33
N THR A 10 1.24 -12.71 18.70
CA THR A 10 2.56 -12.37 19.26
C THR A 10 2.75 -10.85 19.33
N LYS A 11 3.69 -10.35 20.17
CA LYS A 11 4.03 -8.92 20.24
C LYS A 11 4.30 -8.33 18.85
N GLU A 12 5.04 -9.05 18.03
CA GLU A 12 5.32 -8.68 16.63
C GLU A 12 4.07 -8.62 15.74
N GLU A 13 3.11 -9.54 15.93
CA GLU A 13 1.85 -9.53 15.18
C GLU A 13 0.98 -8.32 15.53
N LEU A 14 1.00 -7.91 16.80
CA LEU A 14 0.34 -6.69 17.24
C LEU A 14 1.02 -5.44 16.67
N LEU A 15 2.36 -5.41 16.69
CA LEU A 15 3.15 -4.31 16.12
C LEU A 15 2.92 -4.14 14.61
N LEU A 16 2.75 -5.25 13.88
CA LEU A 16 2.53 -5.21 12.42
C LEU A 16 1.05 -5.05 12.02
N ALA A 17 0.11 -5.04 12.97
CA ALA A 17 -1.31 -4.89 12.67
C ALA A 17 -1.64 -3.60 11.89
N PRO A 18 -1.08 -2.42 12.21
CA PRO A 18 -1.32 -1.19 11.44
C PRO A 18 -0.87 -1.27 9.98
N VAL A 19 0.20 -2.03 9.71
CA VAL A 19 0.69 -2.30 8.35
C VAL A 19 -0.26 -3.24 7.61
N ARG A 20 -0.69 -4.34 8.26
CA ARG A 20 -1.61 -5.33 7.67
C ARG A 20 -3.03 -4.80 7.41
N HIS A 21 -3.47 -3.84 8.23
CA HIS A 21 -4.74 -3.14 8.05
C HIS A 21 -4.60 -1.84 7.23
N GLY A 22 -3.46 -1.65 6.55
CA GLY A 22 -3.19 -0.47 5.75
C GLY A 22 -4.20 -0.26 4.62
N GLY A 23 -4.63 -1.34 3.96
CA GLY A 23 -5.49 -1.34 2.79
C GLY A 23 -6.85 -0.71 3.07
N ALA A 24 -7.54 -1.15 4.13
CA ALA A 24 -8.83 -0.59 4.52
C ALA A 24 -8.75 0.92 4.79
N ALA A 25 -7.69 1.37 5.46
CA ALA A 25 -7.48 2.79 5.72
C ALA A 25 -7.17 3.59 4.45
N ILE A 26 -6.37 3.03 3.53
CA ILE A 26 -6.11 3.64 2.21
C ILE A 26 -7.41 3.78 1.43
N VAL A 27 -8.26 2.75 1.45
CA VAL A 27 -9.56 2.79 0.76
C VAL A 27 -10.48 3.86 1.35
N ASN A 28 -10.54 3.98 2.68
CA ASN A 28 -11.30 5.06 3.33
C ASN A 28 -10.76 6.45 2.96
N LEU A 29 -9.44 6.61 2.89
CA LEU A 29 -8.82 7.86 2.45
C LEU A 29 -9.12 8.17 0.98
N LEU A 30 -9.15 7.15 0.11
CA LEU A 30 -9.51 7.27 -1.31
C LEU A 30 -10.96 7.74 -1.49
N GLU A 31 -11.88 7.20 -0.70
CA GLU A 31 -13.29 7.58 -0.71
C GLU A 31 -13.49 9.05 -0.33
N GLN A 32 -12.63 9.58 0.56
CA GLN A 32 -12.66 10.98 0.99
C GLN A 32 -11.98 11.97 0.02
N ARG A 33 -11.30 11.48 -1.03
CA ARG A 33 -10.64 12.35 -2.02
C ARG A 33 -11.68 13.11 -2.85
N PRO A 34 -11.43 14.37 -3.27
CA PRO A 34 -12.35 15.11 -4.14
C PRO A 34 -12.69 14.32 -5.42
N ALA A 35 -13.96 14.31 -5.82
CA ALA A 35 -14.40 13.53 -7.00
C ALA A 35 -13.78 14.02 -8.32
N SER A 36 -13.40 15.30 -8.41
CA SER A 36 -12.74 15.90 -9.56
C SER A 36 -11.25 15.54 -9.69
N GLU A 37 -10.66 14.91 -8.68
CA GLU A 37 -9.26 14.51 -8.72
C GLU A 37 -9.07 13.32 -9.67
N PRO A 38 -8.06 13.34 -10.56
CA PRO A 38 -7.77 12.22 -11.46
C PRO A 38 -7.61 10.91 -10.70
N PRO A 39 -8.08 9.76 -11.24
CA PRO A 39 -8.15 8.51 -10.48
C PRO A 39 -6.80 8.02 -9.95
N ASP A 40 -5.75 8.15 -10.75
CA ASP A 40 -4.37 7.81 -10.38
C ASP A 40 -3.85 8.73 -9.27
N VAL A 41 -4.06 10.03 -9.40
CA VAL A 41 -3.66 11.03 -8.40
C VAL A 41 -4.39 10.80 -7.08
N ALA A 42 -5.70 10.54 -7.11
CA ALA A 42 -6.49 10.26 -5.92
C ALA A 42 -5.99 9.01 -5.18
N LEU A 43 -5.71 7.91 -5.89
CA LEU A 43 -5.19 6.68 -5.31
C LEU A 43 -3.81 6.87 -4.69
N ILE A 44 -2.91 7.54 -5.42
CA ILE A 44 -1.55 7.79 -4.94
C ILE A 44 -1.57 8.68 -3.71
N ASN A 45 -2.37 9.75 -3.72
CA ASN A 45 -2.50 10.63 -2.59
C ASN A 45 -3.11 9.91 -1.38
N ALA A 46 -4.08 9.01 -1.55
CA ALA A 46 -4.60 8.20 -0.46
C ALA A 46 -3.52 7.31 0.18
N ILE A 47 -2.68 6.67 -0.63
CA ILE A 47 -1.56 5.84 -0.14
C ILE A 47 -0.51 6.70 0.58
N VAL A 48 -0.12 7.82 -0.02
CA VAL A 48 0.88 8.73 0.58
C VAL A 48 0.36 9.32 1.89
N THR A 49 -0.90 9.77 1.95
CA THR A 49 -1.53 10.26 3.18
C THR A 49 -1.51 9.18 4.27
N ARG A 50 -1.79 7.92 3.93
CA ARG A 50 -1.66 6.82 4.89
C ARG A 50 -0.25 6.67 5.41
N THR A 51 0.76 6.69 4.53
CA THR A 51 2.16 6.52 4.99
C THR A 51 2.65 7.66 5.88
N ARG A 52 2.13 8.88 5.67
CA ARG A 52 2.45 10.06 6.48
C ARG A 52 1.69 10.13 7.80
N SER A 53 0.67 9.29 8.00
CA SER A 53 -0.09 9.28 9.26
C SER A 53 0.62 8.53 10.38
N PHE A 54 1.75 7.88 10.10
CA PHE A 54 2.50 7.12 11.09
C PHE A 54 3.56 8.01 11.75
N GLU A 55 3.72 7.86 13.06
CA GLU A 55 4.81 8.50 13.77
C GLU A 55 6.15 7.81 13.42
N GLN A 56 7.23 8.58 13.37
CA GLN A 56 8.54 8.05 13.02
C GLN A 56 8.96 6.92 13.98
N ALA A 57 8.69 7.09 15.28
CA ALA A 57 9.00 6.10 16.31
C ALA A 57 8.30 4.75 16.05
N ASP A 58 7.02 4.77 15.68
CA ASP A 58 6.26 3.56 15.34
C ASP A 58 6.89 2.84 14.13
N THR A 59 7.23 3.60 13.09
CA THR A 59 7.84 3.02 11.89
C THR A 59 9.23 2.44 12.18
N ASP A 60 10.02 3.06 13.05
CA ASP A 60 11.33 2.51 13.42
C ASP A 60 11.20 1.18 14.19
N GLU A 61 10.26 1.07 15.14
CA GLU A 61 10.00 -0.19 15.87
C GLU A 61 9.53 -1.31 14.91
N TRP A 62 8.66 -0.99 13.94
CA TRP A 62 8.24 -1.96 12.93
C TRP A 62 9.40 -2.45 12.09
N ARG A 63 10.29 -1.54 11.72
CA ARG A 63 11.45 -1.86 10.89
C ARG A 63 12.41 -2.79 11.63
N GLU A 64 12.71 -2.51 12.90
CA GLU A 64 13.53 -3.39 13.74
C GLU A 64 12.92 -4.79 13.85
N ALA A 65 11.61 -4.87 14.12
CA ALA A 65 10.90 -6.14 14.20
C ALA A 65 10.91 -6.92 12.86
N LEU A 66 10.82 -6.23 11.72
CA LEU A 66 10.85 -6.87 10.40
C LEU A 66 12.25 -7.32 9.97
N LEU A 67 13.30 -6.64 10.43
CA LEU A 67 14.68 -7.02 10.14
C LEU A 67 15.09 -8.32 10.85
N VAL A 68 14.57 -8.58 12.05
CA VAL A 68 14.81 -9.85 12.77
C VAL A 68 13.94 -11.01 12.26
N ALA A 69 12.94 -10.73 11.41
CA ALA A 69 12.02 -11.73 10.85
C ALA A 69 11.86 -11.61 9.31
N PRO A 70 12.93 -11.85 8.52
CA PRO A 70 12.94 -11.58 7.07
C PRO A 70 11.93 -12.39 6.25
N ASP A 71 11.57 -13.60 6.69
CA ASP A 71 10.53 -14.40 6.02
C ASP A 71 9.13 -13.81 6.18
N ARG A 72 8.89 -13.03 7.24
CA ARG A 72 7.63 -12.31 7.44
C ARG A 72 7.53 -11.12 6.50
N LEU A 73 8.62 -10.39 6.31
CA LEU A 73 8.70 -9.24 5.40
C LEU A 73 8.24 -9.60 3.97
N ARG A 74 8.59 -10.80 3.48
CA ARG A 74 8.16 -11.28 2.15
C ARG A 74 6.66 -11.56 2.05
N LYS A 75 5.99 -11.81 3.18
CA LYS A 75 4.58 -12.17 3.27
C LYS A 75 3.68 -11.03 3.73
N VAL A 76 4.25 -9.91 4.17
CA VAL A 76 3.48 -8.72 4.55
C VAL A 76 3.01 -8.04 3.27
N THR A 77 1.68 -7.95 3.13
CA THR A 77 1.01 -7.06 2.18
C THR A 77 0.29 -6.00 2.98
N VAL A 78 0.24 -4.77 2.46
CA VAL A 78 -0.51 -3.70 3.14
C VAL A 78 -2.02 -3.85 2.99
N HIS A 79 -2.49 -4.63 2.02
CA HIS A 79 -3.91 -4.77 1.66
C HIS A 79 -4.39 -6.21 1.64
N THR A 80 -5.70 -6.39 1.76
CA THR A 80 -6.43 -7.63 1.50
C THR A 80 -6.99 -7.67 0.07
N PRO A 81 -7.44 -8.84 -0.44
CA PRO A 81 -8.18 -8.91 -1.70
C PRO A 81 -9.45 -8.03 -1.71
N ALA A 82 -10.15 -7.93 -0.58
CA ALA A 82 -11.35 -7.11 -0.45
C ALA A 82 -11.05 -5.61 -0.57
N ASP A 83 -9.92 -5.15 0.00
CA ASP A 83 -9.48 -3.75 -0.13
C ASP A 83 -9.21 -3.39 -1.59
N LYS A 84 -8.56 -4.30 -2.34
CA LYS A 84 -8.32 -4.12 -3.78
C LYS A 84 -9.62 -4.04 -4.57
N GLU A 85 -10.57 -4.91 -4.29
CA GLU A 85 -11.87 -4.90 -4.97
C GLU A 85 -12.63 -3.59 -4.71
N ARG A 86 -12.67 -3.13 -3.44
CA ARG A 86 -13.32 -1.87 -3.08
C ARG A 86 -12.62 -0.66 -3.71
N ALA A 87 -11.29 -0.61 -3.68
CA ALA A 87 -10.53 0.43 -4.37
C ALA A 87 -10.84 0.47 -5.87
N ALA A 88 -10.91 -0.70 -6.52
CA ALA A 88 -11.18 -0.77 -7.96
C ALA A 88 -12.57 -0.23 -8.31
N LYS A 89 -13.58 -0.45 -7.46
CA LYS A 89 -14.93 0.12 -7.62
C LYS A 89 -14.90 1.65 -7.52
N LEU A 90 -14.27 2.21 -6.49
CA LEU A 90 -14.13 3.67 -6.32
C LEU A 90 -13.38 4.33 -7.49
N ILE A 91 -12.36 3.66 -8.02
CA ILE A 91 -11.61 4.14 -9.18
C ILE A 91 -12.47 4.06 -10.46
N ALA A 92 -13.26 3.00 -10.63
CA ALA A 92 -14.15 2.86 -11.77
C ALA A 92 -15.24 3.92 -11.78
N GLU A 93 -15.80 4.25 -10.62
CA GLU A 93 -16.76 5.36 -10.43
C GLU A 93 -16.13 6.70 -10.86
N ARG A 94 -14.91 7.00 -10.40
CA ARG A 94 -14.16 8.20 -10.82
C ARG A 94 -13.88 8.24 -12.33
N MET A 95 -13.65 7.08 -12.93
CA MET A 95 -13.43 6.95 -14.37
C MET A 95 -14.72 6.96 -15.20
N GLY A 96 -15.89 6.79 -14.58
CA GLY A 96 -17.17 6.64 -15.27
C GLY A 96 -17.28 5.36 -16.10
N VAL A 97 -16.64 4.27 -15.68
CA VAL A 97 -16.59 2.99 -16.43
C VAL A 97 -17.10 1.81 -15.61
N ASN A 98 -17.49 0.73 -16.30
CA ASN A 98 -17.84 -0.53 -15.64
C ASN A 98 -16.57 -1.36 -15.37
N PRO A 99 -16.22 -1.66 -14.10
CA PRO A 99 -15.01 -2.42 -13.74
C PRO A 99 -15.05 -3.90 -14.17
N GLY A 100 -16.23 -4.44 -14.51
CA GLY A 100 -16.34 -5.80 -15.07
C GLY A 100 -16.00 -5.90 -16.56
N VAL A 101 -15.86 -4.77 -17.25
CA VAL A 101 -15.57 -4.70 -18.70
C VAL A 101 -14.26 -3.95 -18.96
N ASP A 102 -14.01 -2.87 -18.22
CA ASP A 102 -12.81 -2.07 -18.36
C ASP A 102 -11.74 -2.53 -17.36
N ILE A 103 -10.57 -2.94 -17.87
CA ILE A 103 -9.47 -3.43 -17.04
C ILE A 103 -8.72 -2.31 -16.28
N ARG A 104 -8.86 -1.04 -16.70
CA ARG A 104 -8.03 0.08 -16.22
C ARG A 104 -8.17 0.33 -14.71
N PRO A 105 -9.37 0.36 -14.10
CA PRO A 105 -9.52 0.58 -12.67
C PRO A 105 -8.81 -0.49 -11.84
N GLY A 106 -9.04 -1.76 -12.18
CA GLY A 106 -8.41 -2.89 -11.50
C GLY A 106 -6.90 -2.90 -11.67
N LEU A 107 -6.40 -2.65 -12.88
CA LEU A 107 -4.96 -2.62 -13.16
C LEU A 107 -4.26 -1.49 -12.40
N LEU A 108 -4.82 -0.29 -12.39
CA LEU A 108 -4.27 0.85 -11.65
C LEU A 108 -4.14 0.52 -10.16
N VAL A 109 -5.17 -0.07 -9.55
CA VAL A 109 -5.16 -0.49 -8.15
C VAL A 109 -4.08 -1.55 -7.88
N GLN A 110 -3.96 -2.56 -8.75
CA GLN A 110 -2.93 -3.59 -8.60
C GLN A 110 -1.53 -3.00 -8.64
N LEU A 111 -1.25 -2.11 -9.61
CA LEU A 111 0.06 -1.48 -9.79
C LEU A 111 0.41 -0.57 -8.61
N ALA A 112 -0.53 0.26 -8.15
CA ALA A 112 -0.31 1.17 -7.04
C ALA A 112 -0.04 0.43 -5.73
N PHE A 113 -0.83 -0.60 -5.40
CA PHE A 113 -0.57 -1.41 -4.20
C PHE A 113 0.74 -2.20 -4.29
N ALA A 114 1.08 -2.75 -5.46
CA ALA A 114 2.36 -3.43 -5.65
C ALA A 114 3.55 -2.46 -5.49
N ALA A 115 3.44 -1.23 -5.98
CA ALA A 115 4.44 -0.20 -5.78
C ALA A 115 4.55 0.24 -4.31
N ALA A 116 3.43 0.34 -3.60
CA ALA A 116 3.42 0.62 -2.17
C ALA A 116 4.12 -0.49 -1.35
N ASP A 117 3.79 -1.76 -1.61
CA ASP A 117 4.46 -2.91 -1.01
C ASP A 117 5.98 -2.90 -1.32
N PHE A 118 6.35 -2.60 -2.57
CA PHE A 118 7.75 -2.50 -2.98
C PHE A 118 8.50 -1.38 -2.23
N GLY A 119 7.91 -0.17 -2.18
CA GLY A 119 8.47 0.96 -1.46
C GLY A 119 8.64 0.66 0.04
N PHE A 120 7.65 0.04 0.66
CA PHE A 120 7.72 -0.42 2.05
C PHE A 120 8.86 -1.42 2.26
N GLN A 121 8.96 -2.47 1.44
CA GLN A 121 10.04 -3.46 1.56
C GLN A 121 11.42 -2.85 1.36
N ARG A 122 11.56 -1.88 0.44
CA ARG A 122 12.81 -1.16 0.21
C ARG A 122 13.18 -0.29 1.40
N TRP A 123 12.21 0.41 1.98
CA TRP A 123 12.39 1.19 3.20
C TRP A 123 12.81 0.32 4.39
N VAL A 124 12.25 -0.88 4.57
CA VAL A 124 12.70 -1.80 5.64
C VAL A 124 14.17 -2.18 5.45
N ARG A 125 14.55 -2.54 4.22
CA ARG A 125 15.89 -3.04 3.87
C ARG A 125 16.97 -1.97 3.69
N GLN A 126 16.62 -0.69 3.76
CA GLN A 126 17.59 0.38 3.54
C GLN A 126 18.77 0.27 4.53
N SER A 127 19.94 0.76 4.13
CA SER A 127 21.15 0.80 4.94
C SER A 127 21.73 2.22 4.94
N GLY A 128 22.42 2.62 6.00
CA GLY A 128 22.95 3.98 6.13
C GLY A 128 21.93 4.96 6.71
N ARG A 129 21.99 6.25 6.31
CA ARG A 129 21.09 7.29 6.87
C ARG A 129 19.65 7.01 6.43
N PRO A 130 18.72 6.71 7.37
CA PRO A 130 17.38 6.30 7.00
C PRO A 130 16.56 7.49 6.50
N TRP A 131 15.90 7.30 5.35
CA TRP A 131 14.83 8.18 4.90
C TRP A 131 13.47 7.66 5.43
N PRO A 132 12.49 8.56 5.62
CA PRO A 132 11.16 8.18 6.09
C PRO A 132 10.43 7.28 5.08
N LEU A 133 9.48 6.49 5.57
CA LEU A 133 8.70 5.53 4.77
C LEU A 133 7.97 6.19 3.61
N ASP A 134 7.34 7.35 3.86
CA ASP A 134 6.55 8.06 2.86
C ASP A 134 7.37 8.40 1.61
N ARG A 135 8.66 8.72 1.77
CA ARG A 135 9.56 9.00 0.66
C ARG A 135 9.73 7.80 -0.27
N TYR A 136 10.00 6.61 0.28
CA TYR A 136 10.19 5.39 -0.53
C TYR A 136 8.90 4.97 -1.24
N VAL A 137 7.76 5.07 -0.54
CA VAL A 137 6.46 4.72 -1.13
C VAL A 137 6.07 5.73 -2.20
N THR A 138 6.27 7.02 -1.98
CA THR A 138 6.02 8.07 -2.98
C THR A 138 6.87 7.85 -4.23
N GLU A 139 8.18 7.60 -4.07
CA GLU A 139 9.08 7.35 -5.20
C GLU A 139 8.66 6.12 -6.02
N ALA A 140 8.26 5.04 -5.36
CA ALA A 140 7.76 3.84 -6.03
C ALA A 140 6.43 4.09 -6.78
N LEU A 141 5.51 4.86 -6.19
CA LEU A 141 4.23 5.22 -6.81
C LEU A 141 4.39 6.17 -8.00
N GLU A 142 5.28 7.15 -7.91
CA GLU A 142 5.60 8.04 -9.04
C GLU A 142 6.26 7.26 -10.19
N ALA A 143 7.02 6.20 -9.90
CA ALA A 143 7.53 5.30 -10.94
C ALA A 143 6.41 4.56 -11.70
N VAL A 144 5.24 4.33 -11.07
CA VAL A 144 4.05 3.77 -11.74
C VAL A 144 3.39 4.78 -12.69
N LYS A 145 3.43 6.08 -12.35
CA LYS A 145 2.92 7.17 -13.21
C LYS A 145 3.82 7.49 -14.40
N SER A 146 5.02 6.93 -14.41
CA SER A 146 6.07 7.28 -15.36
C SER A 146 5.68 6.94 -16.80
N PRO A 147 5.99 7.78 -17.80
CA PRO A 147 5.81 7.48 -19.23
C PRO A 147 6.68 6.29 -19.76
N TYR A 148 7.27 5.49 -18.87
CA TYR A 148 8.30 4.47 -19.12
C TYR A 148 7.87 3.17 -19.83
N TRP A 149 6.61 3.06 -20.26
CA TRP A 149 6.22 2.06 -21.28
C TRP A 149 6.39 2.57 -22.72
N ARG A 150 6.75 3.86 -22.91
CA ARG A 150 7.16 4.36 -24.22
C ARG A 150 8.60 3.93 -24.51
N ARG A 151 8.82 3.36 -25.70
CA ARG A 151 10.15 3.01 -26.23
C ARG A 151 11.13 4.18 -26.04
N LYS A 152 12.36 3.88 -25.60
CA LYS A 152 13.49 4.78 -25.82
C LYS A 152 13.54 5.11 -27.32
N ARG A 153 13.49 6.39 -27.69
CA ARG A 153 13.89 6.81 -29.03
C ARG A 153 15.40 6.56 -29.09
N THR A 154 15.79 5.63 -29.97
CA THR A 154 17.17 5.41 -30.42
C THR A 154 17.81 6.70 -30.88
#